data_AF-A0A447PJ21-F1
#
_entry.id   AF-A0A447PJ21-F1
#
_cell.length_a   1.000
_cell.length_b   1.000
_cell.length_c   1.000
_cell.angle_alpha   90.00
_cell.angle_beta   90.00
_cell.angle_gamma   90.00
#
_symmetry.space_group_name_H-M   'P 1'
#
loop_
_entity.id
_entity.type
_entity.pdbx_description
1 polymer ?
#
loop_
_entity_poly.entity_id
_entity_poly.type
_entity_poly.pdbx_seq_one_letter_code
_entity_poly.pdbx_strand_id
1 'polypeptide(L)'
;MLPVADLKLPLSMSFLIAADGQSGFNFDLKPSTNDTVEVGSKTRIGNGLLTAALFQTDTDDEIVVASSMGGRTTYKNAGKTRRQGAELALDQRFAGDWRVKASWTWLDATYRSNVCQGQNCDGNRMPGIARNMGFASLGFIPDEGWLRRNRRSLYGRYHGQ
;
A
#
# COMPACT_ATOMS: atom_id res chain seq x y z
N MET A 1 23.69 6.53 -10.60
CA MET A 1 23.82 5.48 -9.57
C MET A 1 22.91 5.89 -8.42
N LEU A 2 21.75 5.27 -8.29
CA LEU A 2 20.76 5.61 -7.27
C LEU A 2 21.03 4.75 -6.02
N PRO A 3 21.00 5.30 -4.81
CA PRO A 3 21.23 4.52 -3.59
C PRO A 3 20.04 3.58 -3.33
N VAL A 4 20.35 2.34 -2.97
CA VAL A 4 19.39 1.41 -2.35
C VAL A 4 19.22 1.87 -0.90
N ALA A 5 17.99 2.17 -0.50
CA ALA A 5 17.68 2.46 0.90
C ALA A 5 17.04 1.21 1.51
N ASP A 6 17.79 0.50 2.35
CA ASP A 6 17.24 -0.49 3.28
C ASP A 6 16.52 0.29 4.39
N LEU A 7 15.20 0.42 4.29
CA LEU A 7 14.39 1.07 5.30
C LEU A 7 13.64 0.02 6.11
N LYS A 8 14.26 -0.42 7.21
CA LYS A 8 13.61 -1.22 8.25
C LYS A 8 12.64 -0.33 9.04
N LEU A 9 11.38 -0.27 8.62
CA LEU A 9 10.33 0.41 9.38
C LEU A 9 9.61 -0.59 10.30
N PRO A 10 9.79 -0.53 11.64
CA PRO A 10 8.92 -1.25 12.54
C PRO A 10 7.53 -0.60 12.51
N LEU A 11 6.54 -1.28 11.93
CA LEU A 11 5.13 -0.92 12.11
C LEU A 11 4.64 -1.59 13.40
N SER A 12 4.68 -0.86 14.52
CA SER A 12 4.02 -1.28 15.76
C SER A 12 2.62 -0.66 15.81
N MET A 13 1.58 -1.48 15.68
CA MET A 13 0.22 -1.08 16.01
C MET A 13 -0.46 -2.25 16.75
N SER A 14 -0.68 -2.10 18.05
CA SER A 14 -1.26 -3.13 18.92
C SER A 14 -2.56 -2.63 19.57
N PHE A 15 -3.66 -3.33 19.29
CA PHE A 15 -4.85 -3.39 20.15
C PHE A 15 -5.50 -4.77 19.97
N LEU A 16 -5.76 -5.50 21.08
CA LEU A 16 -5.95 -6.97 21.10
C LEU A 16 -7.30 -7.42 21.71
N ILE A 17 -7.78 -8.61 21.33
CA ILE A 17 -8.70 -9.46 22.12
C ILE A 17 -8.22 -10.94 22.07
N ALA A 18 -8.28 -11.65 23.22
CA ALA A 18 -7.77 -13.02 23.46
C ALA A 18 -8.46 -14.17 22.70
N ALA A 19 -7.70 -15.26 22.49
CA ALA A 19 -8.06 -16.41 21.66
C ALA A 19 -8.78 -17.57 22.38
N ASP A 20 -8.89 -17.52 23.70
CA ASP A 20 -9.27 -18.64 24.58
C ASP A 20 -10.69 -18.52 25.18
N GLY A 21 -11.48 -17.53 24.74
CA GLY A 21 -12.85 -17.34 25.24
C GLY A 21 -12.95 -16.81 26.67
N GLN A 22 -11.83 -16.60 27.36
CA GLN A 22 -11.73 -15.84 28.59
C GLN A 22 -11.57 -14.35 28.25
N SER A 23 -12.12 -13.47 29.10
CA SER A 23 -11.90 -12.03 28.95
C SER A 23 -10.44 -11.73 29.34
N GLY A 24 -9.60 -11.34 28.38
CA GLY A 24 -8.18 -11.04 28.63
C GLY A 24 -7.43 -10.57 27.38
N PHE A 25 -6.15 -10.21 27.56
CA PHE A 25 -5.23 -9.89 26.48
C PHE A 25 -4.58 -11.17 25.94
N ASN A 26 -4.41 -11.28 24.61
CA ASN A 26 -3.60 -12.35 24.01
C ASN A 26 -2.12 -12.02 24.19
N PHE A 27 -1.50 -12.49 25.28
CA PHE A 27 -0.07 -12.25 25.55
C PHE A 27 0.87 -13.10 24.67
N ASP A 28 0.34 -14.08 23.93
CA ASP A 28 1.12 -14.96 23.05
C ASP A 28 1.37 -14.36 21.65
N LEU A 29 0.78 -13.19 21.34
CA LEU A 29 1.00 -12.51 20.08
C LEU A 29 2.39 -11.88 20.04
N LYS A 30 3.17 -12.28 19.03
CA LYS A 30 4.43 -11.65 18.70
C LYS A 30 4.18 -10.38 17.88
N PRO A 31 5.03 -9.35 18.00
CA PRO A 31 5.00 -8.22 17.09
C PRO A 31 5.33 -8.69 15.68
N SER A 32 4.63 -8.15 14.68
CA SER A 32 4.97 -8.38 13.27
C SER A 32 6.20 -7.58 12.88
N THR A 33 7.11 -8.19 12.12
CA THR A 33 8.35 -7.56 11.64
C THR A 33 8.34 -7.45 10.13
N ASN A 34 8.78 -6.30 9.60
CA ASN A 34 8.79 -6.02 8.18
C ASN A 34 10.21 -5.70 7.69
N ASP A 35 10.61 -6.34 6.61
CA ASP A 35 11.83 -6.05 5.86
C ASP A 35 11.45 -5.50 4.50
N THR A 36 11.82 -4.26 4.21
CA THR A 36 11.45 -3.57 2.97
C THR A 36 12.67 -3.11 2.19
N VAL A 37 12.67 -3.43 0.91
CA VAL A 37 13.65 -2.96 -0.07
C VAL A 37 12.91 -2.18 -1.14
N GLU A 38 13.38 -0.97 -1.43
CA GLU A 38 12.83 -0.10 -2.47
C GLU A 38 13.94 0.41 -3.38
N VAL A 39 13.66 0.42 -4.68
CA VAL A 39 14.49 1.07 -5.69
C VAL A 39 13.62 1.97 -6.56
N GLY A 40 14.01 3.24 -6.66
CA GLY A 40 13.21 4.21 -7.40
C GLY A 40 14.05 5.27 -8.08
N SER A 41 13.45 5.90 -9.07
CA SER A 41 14.03 6.97 -9.87
C SER A 41 13.07 8.14 -9.97
N LYS A 42 13.64 9.33 -10.03
CA LYS A 42 12.92 10.59 -10.23
C LYS A 42 13.56 11.33 -11.39
N THR A 43 12.75 11.68 -12.38
CA THR A 43 13.22 12.30 -13.61
C THR A 43 12.39 13.55 -13.87
N ARG A 44 13.07 14.68 -14.03
CA ARG A 44 12.43 15.92 -14.46
C ARG A 44 12.20 15.84 -15.98
N ILE A 45 10.97 16.07 -16.43
CA ILE A 45 10.60 16.05 -17.84
C ILE A 45 9.90 17.37 -18.15
N GLY A 46 10.61 18.31 -18.78
CA GLY A 46 10.13 19.68 -18.98
C GLY A 46 9.83 20.37 -17.65
N ASN A 47 8.59 20.82 -17.47
CA ASN A 47 8.10 21.49 -16.26
C ASN A 47 7.45 20.52 -15.24
N GLY A 48 7.76 19.22 -15.35
CA GLY A 48 7.14 18.17 -14.55
C GLY A 48 8.14 17.18 -13.97
N LEU A 49 7.60 16.25 -13.19
CA LEU A 49 8.33 15.20 -12.51
C LEU A 49 7.66 13.86 -12.78
N LEU A 50 8.44 12.92 -13.30
CA LEU A 50 8.11 11.51 -13.37
C LEU A 50 8.85 10.79 -12.24
N THR A 51 8.12 10.00 -11.46
CA THR A 51 8.67 9.12 -10.43
C THR A 51 8.27 7.69 -10.75
N ALA A 52 9.22 6.77 -10.67
CA ALA A 52 8.98 5.35 -10.80
C ALA A 52 9.71 4.62 -9.68
N ALA A 53 9.06 3.68 -9.01
CA ALA A 53 9.65 2.88 -7.93
C ALA A 53 9.20 1.43 -8.03
N LEU A 54 10.07 0.54 -7.57
CA LEU A 54 9.80 -0.87 -7.33
C LEU A 54 10.09 -1.15 -5.87
N PHE A 55 9.22 -1.91 -5.22
CA PHE A 55 9.38 -2.26 -3.82
C PHE A 55 9.03 -3.71 -3.56
N GLN A 56 9.66 -4.26 -2.53
CA GLN A 56 9.28 -5.52 -1.92
C GLN A 56 9.31 -5.37 -0.41
N THR A 57 8.24 -5.79 0.24
CA THR A 57 8.14 -5.92 1.69
C THR A 57 7.89 -7.38 2.04
N ASP A 58 8.79 -7.95 2.81
CA ASP A 58 8.64 -9.24 3.47
C ASP A 58 8.15 -9.01 4.91
N THR A 59 7.05 -9.63 5.27
CA THR A 59 6.46 -9.54 6.61
C THR A 59 6.54 -10.89 7.29
N ASP A 60 7.10 -10.91 8.48
CA ASP A 60 7.12 -12.06 9.39
C ASP A 60 6.15 -11.80 10.57
N ASP A 61 5.64 -12.90 11.14
CA ASP A 61 4.68 -12.89 12.25
C ASP A 61 3.45 -11.98 11.99
N GLU A 62 2.94 -11.96 10.75
CA GLU A 62 1.78 -11.14 10.38
C GLU A 62 0.55 -11.49 11.23
N ILE A 63 -0.14 -10.51 11.81
CA ILE A 63 -1.30 -10.80 12.66
C ILE A 63 -2.55 -10.96 11.78
N VAL A 64 -3.15 -12.16 11.78
CA VAL A 64 -4.40 -12.45 11.06
C VAL A 64 -5.50 -12.90 12.01
N VAL A 65 -6.75 -12.81 11.55
CA VAL A 65 -7.90 -13.36 12.24
C VAL A 65 -7.81 -14.89 12.27
N ALA A 66 -7.80 -15.47 13.47
CA ALA A 66 -7.76 -16.91 13.70
C ALA A 66 -9.15 -17.54 13.72
N SER A 67 -10.12 -16.88 14.36
CA SER A 67 -11.53 -17.27 14.44
C SER A 67 -12.40 -16.04 14.67
N SER A 68 -13.62 -16.04 14.14
CA SER A 68 -14.65 -15.07 14.50
C SER A 68 -15.94 -15.84 14.79
N MET A 69 -16.30 -15.94 16.07
CA MET A 69 -17.45 -16.72 16.54
C MET A 69 -18.13 -16.01 17.70
N GLY A 70 -19.47 -15.93 17.68
CA GLY A 70 -20.24 -15.34 18.78
C GLY A 70 -19.93 -13.86 19.05
N GLY A 71 -19.56 -13.09 18.02
CA GLY A 71 -19.19 -11.67 18.16
C GLY A 71 -17.78 -11.41 18.70
N ARG A 72 -16.96 -12.47 18.87
CA ARG A 72 -15.56 -12.37 19.29
C ARG A 72 -14.64 -12.76 18.15
N THR A 73 -13.70 -11.88 17.84
CA THR A 73 -12.65 -12.10 16.85
C THR A 73 -11.34 -12.36 17.58
N THR A 74 -10.73 -13.51 17.34
CA THR A 74 -9.45 -13.90 17.90
C THR A 74 -8.36 -13.74 16.84
N TYR A 75 -7.16 -13.35 17.25
CA TYR A 75 -6.03 -13.11 16.34
C TYR A 75 -4.89 -14.06 16.64
N LYS A 76 -4.14 -14.42 15.59
CA LYS A 76 -2.90 -15.21 15.67
C LYS A 76 -1.84 -14.59 14.77
N ASN A 77 -0.57 -14.83 15.06
CA ASN A 77 0.48 -14.63 14.07
C ASN A 77 0.28 -15.67 12.95
N ALA A 78 -0.26 -15.22 11.81
CA ALA A 78 0.03 -15.83 10.52
C ALA A 78 1.53 -15.75 10.29
N GLY A 79 2.09 -16.75 9.62
CA GLY A 79 3.50 -16.73 9.25
C GLY A 79 3.81 -15.66 8.21
N LYS A 80 4.72 -16.00 7.31
CA LYS A 80 5.34 -15.06 6.38
C LYS A 80 4.38 -14.60 5.29
N THR A 81 4.46 -13.35 4.88
CA THR A 81 3.84 -12.80 3.66
C THR A 81 4.83 -11.96 2.87
N ARG A 82 4.53 -11.74 1.59
CA ARG A 82 5.31 -10.87 0.72
C ARG A 82 4.40 -9.96 -0.08
N ARG A 83 4.73 -8.67 -0.07
CA ARG A 83 4.09 -7.63 -0.87
C ARG A 83 5.12 -7.08 -1.84
N GLN A 84 4.87 -7.19 -3.13
CA GLN A 84 5.74 -6.70 -4.19
C GLN A 84 4.95 -5.71 -5.02
N GLY A 85 5.58 -4.63 -5.47
CA GLY A 85 4.85 -3.67 -6.26
C GLY A 85 5.72 -2.73 -7.07
N ALA A 86 5.03 -2.01 -7.93
CA ALA A 86 5.57 -0.94 -8.74
C ALA A 86 4.69 0.29 -8.59
N GLU A 87 5.31 1.45 -8.44
CA GLU A 87 4.63 2.74 -8.39
C GLU A 87 5.13 3.62 -9.53
N LEU A 88 4.19 4.31 -10.18
CA LEU A 88 4.45 5.30 -11.20
C LEU A 88 3.66 6.55 -10.85
N ALA A 89 4.31 7.71 -10.85
CA ALA A 89 3.65 8.99 -10.62
C ALA A 89 4.16 10.05 -11.60
N LEU A 90 3.22 10.82 -12.15
CA LEU A 90 3.47 11.92 -13.06
C LEU A 90 2.81 13.18 -12.50
N ASP A 91 3.58 14.24 -12.35
CA ASP A 91 3.08 15.60 -12.12
C ASP A 91 3.64 16.48 -13.25
N GLN A 92 2.76 16.96 -14.14
CA GLN A 92 3.16 17.72 -15.32
C GLN A 92 2.38 19.02 -15.45
N ARG A 93 3.10 20.08 -15.78
CA ARG A 93 2.54 21.39 -16.13
C ARG A 93 2.74 21.64 -17.61
N PHE A 94 1.64 21.85 -18.32
CA PHE A 94 1.64 22.17 -19.74
C PHE A 94 1.48 23.69 -19.96
N ALA A 95 1.74 24.14 -21.18
CA ALA A 95 1.46 25.51 -21.59
C ALA A 95 -0.05 25.82 -21.45
N GLY A 96 -0.37 27.06 -21.08
CA GLY A 96 -1.75 27.49 -20.87
C GLY A 96 -2.37 26.93 -19.58
N ASP A 97 -1.61 26.93 -18.48
CA ASP A 97 -2.12 26.71 -17.11
C ASP A 97 -2.70 25.32 -16.80
N TRP A 98 -2.56 24.36 -17.72
CA TRP A 98 -3.01 22.99 -17.51
C TRP A 98 -2.03 22.21 -16.61
N ARG A 99 -2.58 21.51 -15.63
CA ARG A 99 -1.85 20.61 -14.74
C ARG A 99 -2.46 19.21 -14.79
N VAL A 100 -1.61 18.23 -15.00
CA VAL A 100 -1.96 16.81 -14.96
C VAL A 100 -1.24 16.16 -13.81
N LYS A 101 -1.97 15.42 -12.99
CA LYS A 101 -1.38 14.51 -12.00
C LYS A 101 -1.95 13.13 -12.23
N ALA A 102 -1.09 12.15 -12.37
CA ALA A 102 -1.47 10.75 -12.45
C ALA A 102 -0.58 9.92 -11.53
N SER A 103 -1.16 8.89 -10.93
CA SER A 103 -0.40 7.87 -10.22
C SER A 103 -1.00 6.50 -10.49
N TRP A 104 -0.15 5.50 -10.51
CA TRP A 104 -0.54 4.12 -10.68
C TRP A 104 0.34 3.24 -9.81
N THR A 105 -0.30 2.32 -9.09
CA THR A 105 0.35 1.34 -8.22
C THR A 105 -0.10 -0.05 -8.65
N TRP A 106 0.85 -0.91 -8.93
CA TRP A 106 0.65 -2.34 -9.06
C TRP A 106 1.17 -3.02 -7.78
N LEU A 107 0.36 -3.91 -7.20
CA LEU A 107 0.67 -4.58 -5.94
C LEU A 107 0.27 -6.06 -6.02
N ASP A 108 1.24 -6.94 -5.82
CA ASP A 108 1.03 -8.36 -5.63
C ASP A 108 1.37 -8.74 -4.19
N ALA A 109 0.34 -9.14 -3.45
CA ALA A 109 0.43 -9.49 -2.04
C ALA A 109 0.08 -10.96 -1.86
N THR A 110 1.02 -11.76 -1.40
CA THR A 110 0.91 -13.22 -1.31
C THR A 110 1.32 -13.74 0.05
N TYR A 111 0.66 -14.82 0.50
CA TYR A 111 1.13 -15.59 1.64
C TYR A 111 2.40 -16.37 1.25
N ARG A 112 3.36 -16.44 2.16
CA ARG A 112 4.62 -17.19 2.04
C ARG A 112 4.72 -18.34 3.04
N SER A 113 3.61 -18.60 3.73
CA SER A 113 3.46 -19.70 4.67
C SER A 113 2.00 -20.12 4.70
N ASN A 114 1.76 -21.38 5.06
CA ASN A 114 0.40 -21.88 5.16
C ASN A 114 -0.25 -21.41 6.46
N VAL A 115 -1.13 -20.42 6.36
CA VAL A 115 -1.80 -19.80 7.52
C VAL A 115 -3.28 -20.14 7.63
N CYS A 116 -3.81 -20.86 6.64
CA CYS A 116 -5.23 -21.17 6.52
C CYS A 116 -5.56 -22.49 7.22
N GLN A 117 -6.70 -22.51 7.93
CA GLN A 117 -7.15 -23.75 8.56
C GLN A 117 -7.74 -24.68 7.49
N GLY A 118 -7.18 -25.89 7.37
CA GLY A 118 -7.74 -26.96 6.55
C GLY A 118 -7.45 -26.92 5.05
N GLN A 119 -6.69 -25.94 4.54
CA GLN A 119 -6.23 -25.86 3.13
C GLN A 119 -4.82 -25.26 3.08
N ASN A 120 -4.02 -25.61 2.05
CA ASN A 120 -2.74 -24.95 1.81
C ASN A 120 -2.99 -23.60 1.12
N CYS A 121 -2.63 -22.50 1.79
CA CYS A 121 -2.69 -21.17 1.21
C CYS A 121 -1.34 -20.49 1.03
N ASP A 122 -0.25 -21.24 1.13
CA ASP A 122 1.04 -20.76 0.68
C ASP A 122 1.00 -20.41 -0.81
N GLY A 123 1.51 -19.22 -1.16
CA GLY A 123 1.43 -18.64 -2.50
C GLY A 123 0.07 -18.02 -2.87
N ASN A 124 -0.97 -18.20 -2.06
CA ASN A 124 -2.26 -17.57 -2.34
C ASN A 124 -2.18 -16.06 -2.15
N ARG A 125 -2.95 -15.35 -2.98
CA ARG A 125 -3.09 -13.90 -2.87
C ARG A 125 -3.89 -13.51 -1.63
N MET A 126 -3.45 -12.43 -0.99
CA MET A 126 -4.14 -11.84 0.14
C MET A 126 -5.48 -11.24 -0.31
N PRO A 127 -6.60 -11.62 0.34
CA PRO A 127 -7.90 -11.08 0.00
C PRO A 127 -8.01 -9.60 0.36
N GLY A 128 -8.81 -8.84 -0.39
CA GLY A 128 -9.08 -7.42 -0.10
C GLY A 128 -7.98 -6.43 -0.53
N ILE A 129 -6.86 -6.92 -1.08
CA ILE A 129 -5.78 -6.06 -1.60
C ILE A 129 -5.94 -5.89 -3.11
N ALA A 130 -6.26 -4.68 -3.58
CA ALA A 130 -6.38 -4.38 -5.01
C ALA A 130 -5.02 -4.54 -5.71
N ARG A 131 -5.02 -5.19 -6.88
CA ARG A 131 -3.82 -5.45 -7.67
C ARG A 131 -3.34 -4.22 -8.40
N ASN A 132 -4.29 -3.40 -8.83
CA ASN A 132 -4.04 -2.19 -9.58
C ASN A 132 -4.81 -1.05 -8.93
N MET A 133 -4.12 0.03 -8.60
CA MET A 133 -4.75 1.24 -8.09
C MET A 133 -4.26 2.41 -8.93
N GLY A 134 -5.19 3.26 -9.35
CA GLY A 134 -4.88 4.38 -10.21
C GLY A 134 -5.56 5.64 -9.73
N PHE A 135 -4.90 6.77 -9.93
CA PHE A 135 -5.47 8.09 -9.78
C PHE A 135 -5.08 8.94 -10.98
N ALA A 136 -6.01 9.74 -11.47
CA ALA A 136 -5.72 10.74 -12.48
C ALA A 136 -6.53 12.00 -12.19
N SER A 137 -5.91 13.14 -12.43
CA SER A 137 -6.56 14.44 -12.38
C SER A 137 -6.02 15.36 -13.46
N LEU A 138 -6.91 16.19 -13.95
CA LEU A 138 -6.64 17.23 -14.92
C LEU A 138 -7.27 18.52 -14.40
N GLY A 139 -6.48 19.58 -14.33
CA GLY A 139 -6.96 20.89 -13.89
C GLY A 139 -6.42 22.02 -14.73
N PHE A 140 -7.24 23.06 -14.87
CA PHE A 140 -6.84 24.35 -15.42
C PHE A 140 -6.61 25.30 -14.23
N ILE A 141 -5.34 25.69 -14.01
CA ILE A 141 -4.87 26.40 -12.82
C ILE A 141 -3.99 27.59 -13.26
N PRO A 142 -4.60 28.75 -13.57
CA PRO A 142 -3.87 29.94 -13.97
C PRO A 142 -2.97 30.50 -12.89
N ASP A 143 -1.74 30.87 -13.28
CA ASP A 143 -0.69 31.29 -12.36
C ASP A 143 -0.83 32.77 -11.89
N GLU A 144 -1.49 33.67 -12.66
CA GLU A 144 -1.72 35.09 -12.27
C GLU A 144 -3.09 35.67 -12.73
N GLY A 145 -3.61 36.67 -11.97
CA GLY A 145 -4.75 37.54 -12.37
C GLY A 145 -6.16 37.17 -11.88
N TRP A 146 -7.16 37.95 -12.31
CA TRP A 146 -8.61 37.80 -11.99
C TRP A 146 -9.17 36.38 -12.25
N LEU A 147 -8.47 35.59 -13.07
CA LEU A 147 -8.80 34.22 -13.46
C LEU A 147 -8.59 33.18 -12.36
N ARG A 148 -7.96 33.51 -11.21
CA ARG A 148 -7.80 32.58 -10.08
C ARG A 148 -9.14 32.03 -9.56
N ARG A 149 -10.25 32.75 -9.82
CA ARG A 149 -11.63 32.35 -9.44
C ARG A 149 -12.21 31.23 -10.32
N ASN A 150 -11.68 31.03 -11.54
CA ASN A 150 -12.17 30.05 -12.51
C ASN A 150 -11.29 28.81 -12.59
N ARG A 151 -10.79 28.31 -11.45
CA ARG A 151 -10.11 27.02 -11.38
C ARG A 151 -11.11 25.90 -11.66
N ARG A 152 -10.78 25.03 -12.61
CA ARG A 152 -11.55 23.79 -12.86
C ARG A 152 -10.63 22.59 -12.69
N SER A 153 -11.12 21.54 -12.06
CA SER A 153 -10.39 20.29 -11.91
C SER A 153 -11.34 19.11 -11.99
N LEU A 154 -10.92 18.07 -12.69
CA LEU A 154 -11.56 16.75 -12.71
C LEU A 154 -10.58 15.74 -12.10
N TYR A 155 -11.08 14.77 -11.36
CA TYR A 155 -10.28 13.67 -10.83
C TYR A 155 -11.05 12.34 -10.87
N GLY A 156 -10.30 11.25 -10.96
CA GLY A 156 -10.82 9.89 -10.97
C GLY A 156 -9.89 8.94 -10.20
N ARG A 157 -10.47 7.89 -9.62
CA ARG A 157 -9.75 6.80 -8.95
C ARG A 157 -10.19 5.46 -9.56
N TYR A 158 -9.26 4.53 -9.66
CA TYR A 158 -9.47 3.19 -10.17
C TYR A 158 -8.91 2.15 -9.18
N HIS A 159 -9.65 1.07 -8.97
CA HIS A 159 -9.22 -0.08 -8.19
C HIS A 159 -9.56 -1.35 -8.97
N GLY A 160 -8.55 -2.06 -9.46
CA GLY A 160 -8.67 -3.34 -10.15
C GLY A 160 -8.29 -4.49 -9.23
N GLN A 161 -9.16 -5.51 -9.17
CA GLN A 161 -8.88 -6.75 -8.45
C GLN A 161 -7.85 -7.62 -9.15
#